data_AF-A0A536SQB8-F1
#
_entry.id   AF-A0A536SQB8-F1
#
_cell.length_a   1.000
_cell.length_b   1.000
_cell.length_c   1.000
_cell.angle_alpha   90.00
_cell.angle_beta   90.00
_cell.angle_gamma   90.00
#
_symmetry.space_group_name_H-M   'P 1'
#
loop_
_entity.id
_entity.type
_entity.pdbx_description
1 polymer ?
#
loop_
_entity_poly.entity_id
_entity_poly.type
_entity_poly.pdbx_seq_one_letter_code
_entity_poly.pdbx_strand_id
1 'polypeptide(L)' 'MNMAYIAKGFGVDAEVVESPGQLGAALARARRATVEGRPYLIDAQIARVGVAWADKPWIPPISIARERTRKV' A
#
# COMPACT_ATOMS: atom_id res chain seq x y z
N MET A 1 -6.73 1.57 -10.63
CA MET A 1 -7.73 1.96 -9.61
C MET A 1 -7.20 3.22 -8.94
N ASN A 2 -8.00 4.29 -8.82
CA ASN A 2 -7.55 5.58 -8.27
C ASN A 2 -8.17 5.81 -6.89
N MET A 3 -7.38 5.61 -5.83
CA MET A 3 -7.82 5.75 -4.45
C MET A 3 -8.08 7.22 -4.09
N ALA A 4 -7.33 8.16 -4.68
CA ALA A 4 -7.53 9.59 -4.44
C ALA A 4 -8.91 10.07 -4.92
N TYR A 5 -9.42 9.53 -6.03
CA TYR A 5 -10.77 9.85 -6.50
C TYR A 5 -11.86 9.30 -5.57
N ILE A 6 -11.66 8.09 -5.05
CA ILE A 6 -12.58 7.47 -4.08
C ILE A 6 -12.61 8.29 -2.79
N ALA A 7 -11.46 8.67 -2.26
CA ALA A 7 -11.35 9.46 -1.04
C ALA A 7 -12.12 10.79 -1.10
N LYS A 8 -12.09 11.47 -2.26
CA LYS A 8 -12.86 12.69 -2.49
C LYS A 8 -14.38 12.48 -2.34
N GLY A 9 -14.88 11.30 -2.72
CA GLY A 9 -16.29 10.94 -2.52
C GLY A 9 -16.70 10.87 -1.04
N PHE A 10 -15.74 10.67 -0.13
CA PHE A 10 -15.94 10.68 1.31
C PHE A 10 -15.57 12.02 1.97
N GLY A 11 -15.31 13.07 1.17
CA GLY A 11 -14.88 14.37 1.68
C GLY A 11 -13.46 14.41 2.23
N VAL A 12 -12.63 13.42 1.87
CA VAL A 12 -11.22 13.35 2.28
C VAL A 12 -10.34 13.96 1.19
N ASP A 13 -9.53 14.95 1.56
CA ASP A 13 -8.54 15.54 0.65
C ASP A 13 -7.52 14.47 0.25
N ALA A 14 -7.26 14.36 -1.05
CA ALA A 14 -6.40 13.31 -1.58
C ALA A 14 -5.74 13.66 -2.91
N GLU A 15 -4.57 13.08 -3.14
CA GLU A 15 -3.79 13.24 -4.37
C GLU A 15 -3.05 11.95 -4.78
N VAL A 16 -2.79 11.84 -6.08
CA VAL A 16 -1.97 10.77 -6.67
C VAL A 16 -0.53 11.22 -6.70
N VAL A 17 0.39 10.34 -6.28
CA VAL A 17 1.84 10.60 -6.27
C VAL A 17 2.53 9.53 -7.09
N GLU A 18 3.33 9.95 -8.07
CA GLU A 18 4.01 9.06 -9.02
C GLU A 18 5.53 9.11 -8.89
N SER A 19 6.06 9.99 -8.03
CA SER A 19 7.50 10.16 -7.84
C SER A 19 7.88 10.49 -6.39
N PRO A 20 9.12 10.20 -5.97
CA PRO A 20 9.60 10.56 -4.63
C PRO A 20 9.53 12.07 -4.33
N GLY A 21 9.76 12.93 -5.32
CA GLY A 21 9.66 14.39 -5.14
C GLY A 21 8.23 14.85 -4.85
N GLN A 22 7.26 14.28 -5.57
CA GLN A 22 5.84 14.54 -5.30
C GLN A 22 5.42 14.01 -3.92
N LEU A 23 5.97 12.87 -3.48
CA LEU A 23 5.69 12.30 -2.15
C LEU A 23 6.08 13.26 -1.02
N GLY A 24 7.26 13.87 -1.10
CA GLY A 24 7.71 14.84 -0.10
C GLY A 24 6.75 16.04 0.02
N ALA A 25 6.31 16.59 -1.12
CA ALA A 25 5.35 17.69 -1.14
C ALA A 25 3.97 17.26 -0.61
N ALA A 26 3.53 16.04 -0.93
CA ALA A 26 2.26 15.48 -0.47
C ALA A 26 2.24 15.26 1.04
N LEU A 27 3.34 14.75 1.61
CA LEU A 27 3.48 14.60 3.07
C LEU A 27 3.42 15.96 3.79
N ALA A 28 4.00 17.02 3.22
CA ALA A 28 3.92 18.36 3.79
C ALA A 28 2.47 18.89 3.82
N ARG A 29 1.67 18.60 2.78
CA ARG A 29 0.23 18.94 2.75
C ARG A 29 -0.57 18.09 3.72
N ALA A 30 -0.35 16.78 3.73
CA ALA A 30 -1.01 15.85 4.64
C ALA A 30 -0.80 16.27 6.10
N ARG A 31 0.44 16.62 6.48
CA ARG A 31 0.75 17.11 7.83
C ARG A 31 -0.08 18.35 8.21
N ARG A 32 -0.31 19.29 7.28
CA ARG A 32 -1.14 20.47 7.56
C ARG A 32 -2.60 20.06 7.82
N ALA A 33 -3.14 19.16 7.01
CA ALA A 33 -4.49 18.62 7.24
C ALA A 33 -4.60 17.90 8.60
N THR A 34 -3.59 17.12 8.99
CA THR A 34 -3.58 16.40 10.27
C THR A 34 -3.54 17.33 11.48
N VAL A 35 -2.81 18.46 11.40
CA VAL A 35 -2.80 19.50 12.46
C VAL A 35 -4.20 20.07 12.68
N GLU A 36 -5.00 20.17 11.64
CA GLU A 36 -6.39 20.63 11.69
C GLU A 36 -7.38 19.49 12.04
N GLY A 37 -6.88 18.29 12.35
CA GLY A 37 -7.70 17.11 12.66
C GLY A 37 -8.41 16.49 11.45
N ARG A 38 -8.00 16.86 10.22
CA ARG A 38 -8.61 16.38 8.98
C ARG A 38 -7.85 15.18 8.40
N PRO A 39 -8.54 14.13 7.93
CA PRO A 39 -7.91 13.02 7.24
C PRO A 39 -7.34 13.47 5.88
N TYR A 40 -6.28 12.80 5.42
CA TYR A 40 -5.66 13.05 4.12
C TYR A 40 -5.18 11.73 3.50
N LEU A 41 -5.47 11.48 2.22
CA LEU A 41 -5.04 10.27 1.53
C LEU A 41 -4.00 10.58 0.45
N ILE A 42 -2.90 9.83 0.48
CA ILE A 42 -1.86 9.86 -0.56
C ILE A 42 -1.92 8.54 -1.33
N ASP A 43 -2.29 8.59 -2.60
CA ASP A 43 -2.34 7.43 -3.50
C ASP A 43 -1.00 7.28 -4.24
N ALA A 44 -0.04 6.62 -3.60
CA ALA A 44 1.31 6.45 -4.14
C ALA A 44 1.37 5.33 -5.19
N GLN A 45 1.61 5.71 -6.46
CA GLN A 45 1.82 4.79 -7.56
C GLN A 45 3.25 4.26 -7.53
N ILE A 46 3.39 2.97 -7.28
CA ILE A 46 4.68 2.30 -7.23
C ILE A 46 4.74 1.31 -8.39
N ALA A 47 5.63 1.59 -9.34
CA ALA A 47 5.97 0.61 -10.36
C ALA A 47 6.65 -0.60 -9.70
N ARG A 48 6.19 -1.80 -10.03
CA ARG A 48 6.85 -3.04 -9.60
C ARG A 48 8.08 -3.27 -10.46
N VAL A 49 9.20 -2.67 -10.08
CA VAL A 49 10.49 -2.84 -10.76
C VAL A 49 11.44 -3.64 -9.87
N GLY A 50 11.32 -4.96 -9.88
CA GLY A 50 12.28 -5.83 -9.18
C GLY A 50 11.87 -7.29 -9.03
N VAL A 51 12.83 -8.18 -9.30
CA VAL A 51 12.85 -9.65 -9.07
C VAL A 51 12.76 -10.05 -7.58
N ALA A 52 12.61 -9.08 -6.68
CA ALA A 52 12.59 -9.27 -5.22
C ALA A 52 11.19 -9.61 -4.66
N TRP A 53 10.15 -9.55 -5.49
CA TRP A 53 8.96 -10.37 -5.27
C TRP A 53 9.32 -11.76 -5.74
N ALA A 54 10.02 -12.50 -4.89
CA ALA A 54 10.45 -13.84 -5.23
C ALA A 54 9.22 -14.66 -5.63
N ASP A 55 9.29 -15.34 -6.78
CA ASP A 55 8.41 -16.47 -7.12
C ASP A 55 8.38 -17.55 -6.01
N LYS A 56 9.29 -17.44 -5.04
CA LYS A 56 9.31 -18.10 -3.74
C LYS A 56 8.98 -17.11 -2.62
N PRO A 57 7.72 -17.01 -2.17
CA PRO A 57 7.40 -16.23 -0.98
C PRO A 57 8.27 -16.67 0.21
N TRP A 58 8.72 -15.73 1.06
CA TRP A 58 9.32 -16.04 2.37
C TRP A 58 8.22 -16.54 3.29
N ILE A 59 7.75 -17.75 3.03
CA ILE A 59 6.89 -18.51 3.91
C ILE A 59 7.67 -19.76 4.32
N PRO A 60 7.52 -20.23 5.56
CA PRO A 60 8.02 -21.55 5.89
C PRO A 60 7.24 -22.57 5.01
N PRO A 61 7.91 -23.57 4.42
CA PRO A 61 7.27 -24.55 3.53
C PRO A 61 6.48 -25.61 4.33
N ILE A 62 5.60 -25.16 5.23
CA ILE A 62 4.79 -26.01 6.09
C ILE A 62 3.69 -26.62 5.22
N SER A 63 3.65 -27.95 5.18
CA SER A 63 2.61 -28.71 4.49
C SER A 63 2.06 -29.75 5.44
N ILE A 64 0.87 -29.47 5.99
CA ILE A 64 0.16 -30.41 6.86
C ILE A 64 -0.05 -31.75 6.13
N ALA A 65 -0.29 -31.72 4.82
CA ALA A 65 -0.42 -32.93 4.00
C ALA A 65 0.86 -33.80 3.98
N ARG A 66 2.05 -33.18 3.98
CA ARG A 66 3.35 -33.87 4.05
C ARG A 66 3.61 -34.46 5.44
N GLU A 67 3.04 -33.87 6.49
CA GLU A 67 3.24 -34.28 7.89
C GLU A 67 2.26 -35.37 8.36
N ARG A 68 1.32 -35.82 7.51
CA ARG A 68 0.36 -36.86 7.88
C ARG A 68 1.02 -38.24 7.97
N THR A 69 1.01 -38.83 9.15
CA THR A 69 1.46 -40.22 9.40
C THR A 69 0.39 -41.27 9.13
N ARG A 70 -0.89 -40.87 9.15
CA ARG A 70 -2.03 -41.77 8.90
C ARG A 70 -2.61 -41.51 7.50
N LYS A 71 -2.58 -42.53 6.65
CA LYS A 71 -3.32 -42.55 5.38
C LYS A 71 -4.80 -42.79 5.70
N VAL A 72 -5.65 -41.85 5.29
CA VAL A 72 -7.11 -42.00 5.24
C VAL A 72 -7.55 -42.01 3.78
#